data_AF-A0A8I0J6H7-F1
#
_entry.id   AF-A0A8I0J6H7-F1
#
_cell.length_a   1.000
_cell.length_b   1.000
_cell.length_c   1.000
_cell.angle_alpha   90.00
_cell.angle_beta   90.00
_cell.angle_gamma   90.00
#
_symmetry.space_group_name_H-M   'P 1'
#
loop_
_entity.id
_entity.type
_entity.pdbx_description
1 polymer ?
#
loop_
_entity_poly.entity_id
_entity_poly.type
_entity_poly.pdbx_seq_one_letter_code
_entity_poly.pdbx_strand_id
1 'polypeptide(L)'
;MTLAVYVASACALLAISEVDKIGTNGVTSSKPKRVRRKVGDILRIDLGSGQHAYAQVASEPLIVFFDGVFTKDVAIEEIPTLPVVFTLGVFRYAVTKGVWPVIASQPLTPENAQEPFFFRQDIINGRLFLYHSTFADQNFERPASLAECTGLECVAVWEPEHVVDRLRDHAAGRPNRWAEALKIDTARLTSPSRA
;
A
#
# COMPACT_ATOMS: atom_id res chain seq x y z
N MET A 1 -2.58 -22.12 -6.60
CA MET A 1 -3.72 -21.23 -6.35
C MET A 1 -3.24 -19.79 -6.54
N THR A 2 -2.87 -19.43 -7.77
CA THR A 2 -1.91 -18.34 -8.04
C THR A 2 -2.30 -17.51 -9.27
N LEU A 3 -3.61 -17.27 -9.49
CA LEU A 3 -4.07 -16.46 -10.62
C LEU A 3 -4.78 -15.15 -10.22
N ALA A 4 -5.20 -14.99 -8.96
CA ALA A 4 -6.00 -13.83 -8.54
C ALA A 4 -5.23 -12.50 -8.40
N VAL A 5 -3.90 -12.54 -8.29
CA VAL A 5 -3.09 -11.33 -8.04
C VAL A 5 -2.74 -10.58 -9.34
N TYR A 6 -3.01 -11.16 -10.52
CA TYR A 6 -2.55 -10.58 -11.80
C TYR A 6 -3.50 -9.54 -12.39
N VAL A 7 -4.76 -9.46 -11.94
CA VAL A 7 -5.77 -8.58 -12.56
C VAL A 7 -5.68 -7.12 -12.10
N ALA A 8 -5.14 -6.85 -10.90
CA ALA A 8 -4.89 -5.48 -10.43
C ALA A 8 -3.68 -4.80 -11.11
N SER A 9 -2.87 -5.57 -11.86
CA SER A 9 -1.61 -5.08 -12.44
C SER A 9 -1.81 -4.22 -13.69
N ALA A 10 -2.91 -4.35 -14.44
CA ALA A 10 -3.03 -3.63 -15.71
C ALA A 10 -3.56 -2.18 -15.59
N CYS A 11 -4.38 -1.85 -14.58
CA CYS A 11 -5.01 -0.53 -14.47
C CYS A 11 -4.16 0.53 -13.76
N ALA A 12 -3.31 0.15 -12.79
CA ALA A 12 -2.46 1.12 -12.08
C ALA A 12 -1.14 1.44 -12.81
N LEU A 13 -0.72 0.60 -13.77
CA LEU A 13 0.58 0.70 -14.43
C LEU A 13 0.68 1.80 -15.50
N LEU A 14 -0.44 2.36 -15.96
CA LEU A 14 -0.43 3.37 -17.02
C LEU A 14 -0.32 4.82 -16.52
N ALA A 15 -0.39 5.07 -15.20
CA ALA A 15 -0.38 6.43 -14.66
C ALA A 15 0.97 6.86 -14.02
N ILE A 16 1.95 5.97 -13.87
CA ILE A 16 3.17 6.24 -13.08
C ILE A 16 4.49 6.02 -13.87
N SER A 17 4.43 5.87 -15.19
CA SER A 17 5.62 5.65 -16.03
C SER A 17 6.03 6.84 -16.89
N GLU A 18 6.15 8.02 -16.29
CA GLU A 18 6.96 9.08 -16.90
C GLU A 18 7.49 9.98 -15.77
N VAL A 19 8.80 10.23 -15.76
CA VAL A 19 9.59 11.12 -14.87
C VAL A 19 10.67 10.36 -14.06
N ASP A 20 11.90 10.66 -14.48
CA ASP A 20 13.20 10.57 -13.80
C ASP A 20 14.04 9.28 -13.85
N LYS A 21 14.88 9.25 -14.90
CA LYS A 21 16.20 8.62 -14.90
C LYS A 21 17.24 9.63 -14.40
N ILE A 22 17.75 9.50 -13.18
CA ILE A 22 19.09 10.03 -12.81
C ILE A 22 19.78 9.01 -11.89
N GLY A 23 21.02 8.65 -12.26
CA GLY A 23 21.75 7.52 -11.70
C GLY A 23 22.38 7.74 -10.33
N THR A 24 22.77 6.64 -9.68
CA THR A 24 23.57 6.63 -8.46
C THR A 24 24.76 5.69 -8.58
N ASN A 25 25.92 6.23 -8.19
CA ASN A 25 27.22 5.57 -8.16
C ASN A 25 27.31 4.53 -7.03
N GLY A 26 28.23 3.59 -7.22
CA GLY A 26 28.30 2.33 -6.51
C GLY A 26 28.54 2.41 -4.99
N VAL A 27 27.76 1.61 -4.28
CA VAL A 27 28.10 1.04 -2.98
C VAL A 27 28.14 -0.48 -3.18
N THR A 28 29.25 -1.11 -2.81
CA THR A 28 29.45 -2.56 -2.89
C THR A 28 28.49 -3.26 -1.93
N SER A 29 27.32 -3.68 -2.43
CA SER A 29 26.32 -4.45 -1.69
C SER A 29 26.63 -5.94 -1.80
N SER A 30 26.88 -6.59 -0.66
CA SER A 30 26.81 -8.05 -0.55
C SER A 30 25.44 -8.51 -1.04
N LYS A 31 25.39 -9.60 -1.83
CA LYS A 31 24.14 -10.07 -2.45
C LYS A 31 23.02 -10.14 -1.40
N PRO A 32 21.91 -9.41 -1.55
CA PRO A 32 20.86 -9.40 -0.55
C PRO A 32 20.31 -10.82 -0.41
N LYS A 33 20.39 -11.36 0.81
CA LYS A 33 19.81 -12.65 1.18
C LYS A 33 18.30 -12.53 0.97
N ARG A 34 17.74 -13.33 0.04
CA ARG A 34 16.30 -13.36 -0.20
C ARG A 34 15.56 -13.71 1.09
N VAL A 35 14.67 -12.84 1.53
CA VAL A 35 13.83 -13.04 2.72
C VAL A 35 12.47 -13.57 2.27
N ARG A 36 11.91 -14.53 3.01
CA ARG A 36 10.53 -14.99 2.80
C ARG A 36 9.60 -14.06 3.57
N ARG A 37 8.70 -13.37 2.87
CA ARG A 37 7.59 -12.60 3.46
C ARG A 37 6.69 -13.53 4.27
N LYS A 38 6.42 -13.20 5.53
CA LYS A 38 5.50 -13.93 6.41
C LYS A 38 4.52 -12.94 7.08
N VAL A 39 3.26 -13.35 7.20
CA VAL A 39 2.26 -12.59 7.96
C VAL A 39 2.75 -12.39 9.40
N GLY A 40 2.63 -11.16 9.89
CA GLY A 40 3.11 -10.73 11.21
C GLY A 40 4.55 -10.23 11.23
N ASP A 41 5.32 -10.33 10.14
CA ASP A 41 6.65 -9.73 10.06
C ASP A 41 6.56 -8.22 10.29
N ILE A 42 7.40 -7.71 11.19
CA ILE A 42 7.54 -6.28 11.46
C ILE A 42 8.69 -5.76 10.62
N LEU A 43 8.40 -4.70 9.87
CA LEU A 43 9.31 -4.04 8.95
C LEU A 43 9.76 -2.70 9.55
N ARG A 44 11.03 -2.37 9.33
CA ARG A 44 11.56 -1.02 9.56
C ARG A 44 11.73 -0.32 8.22
N ILE A 45 11.15 0.87 8.09
CA ILE A 45 11.15 1.67 6.87
C ILE A 45 12.05 2.87 7.10
N ASP A 46 13.17 2.95 6.38
CA ASP A 46 14.06 4.11 6.46
C ASP A 46 13.38 5.33 5.81
N LEU A 47 13.25 6.40 6.59
CA LEU A 47 12.73 7.69 6.14
C LEU A 47 13.86 8.70 5.89
N GLY A 48 15.13 8.29 6.01
CA GLY A 48 16.31 9.13 5.85
C GLY A 48 16.63 9.94 7.11
N SER A 49 17.84 10.52 7.14
CA SER A 49 18.31 11.34 8.28
C SER A 49 18.25 10.64 9.64
N GLY A 50 18.41 9.31 9.65
CA GLY A 50 18.32 8.49 10.86
C GLY A 50 16.90 8.32 11.41
N GLN A 51 15.87 8.73 10.66
CA GLN A 51 14.47 8.55 11.01
C GLN A 51 13.91 7.29 10.35
N HIS A 52 12.97 6.63 11.01
CA HIS A 52 12.28 5.46 10.49
C HIS A 52 10.82 5.41 10.91
N ALA A 53 10.04 4.64 10.16
CA ALA A 53 8.68 4.21 10.50
C ALA A 53 8.61 2.68 10.62
N TYR A 54 7.49 2.19 11.14
CA TYR A 54 7.21 0.76 11.25
C TYR A 54 6.01 0.36 10.43
N ALA A 55 6.05 -0.90 9.98
CA ALA A 55 4.92 -1.52 9.32
C ALA A 55 4.86 -3.01 9.70
N GLN A 56 3.69 -3.63 9.51
CA GLN A 56 3.49 -5.05 9.76
C GLN A 56 2.88 -5.74 8.54
N VAL A 57 3.44 -6.88 8.18
CA VAL A 57 3.00 -7.66 7.03
C VAL A 57 1.65 -8.32 7.34
N ALA A 58 0.63 -8.00 6.54
CA ALA A 58 -0.69 -8.63 6.58
C ALA A 58 -0.85 -9.68 5.45
N SER A 59 -2.08 -10.16 5.24
CA SER A 59 -2.40 -11.06 4.11
C SER A 59 -1.88 -10.48 2.80
N GLU A 60 -1.27 -11.29 1.93
CA GLU A 60 -0.66 -10.76 0.70
C GLU A 60 -1.72 -10.15 -0.24
N PRO A 61 -1.50 -8.94 -0.80
CA PRO A 61 -0.28 -8.13 -0.81
C PRO A 61 -0.17 -7.07 0.29
N LEU A 62 -1.07 -7.07 1.27
CA LEU A 62 -1.27 -6.00 2.23
C LEU A 62 -0.15 -5.86 3.26
N ILE A 63 0.19 -4.63 3.57
CA ILE A 63 1.06 -4.23 4.67
C ILE A 63 0.35 -3.09 5.43
N VAL A 64 0.32 -3.20 6.74
CA VAL A 64 -0.24 -2.20 7.66
C VAL A 64 0.87 -1.23 8.04
N PHE A 65 0.66 0.06 7.84
CA PHE A 65 1.65 1.10 8.13
C PHE A 65 1.23 1.88 9.37
N PHE A 66 2.12 1.97 10.35
CA PHE A 66 1.85 2.60 11.63
C PHE A 66 2.23 4.07 11.63
N ASP A 67 1.55 4.83 12.48
CA ASP A 67 1.79 6.24 12.70
C ASP A 67 3.04 6.45 13.55
N GLY A 68 3.70 7.58 13.32
CA GLY A 68 4.91 7.98 14.02
C GLY A 68 6.18 7.89 13.17
N VAL A 69 7.08 8.82 13.48
CA VAL A 69 8.45 8.88 12.95
C VAL A 69 9.41 8.83 14.12
N PHE A 70 10.33 7.89 14.06
CA PHE A 70 11.16 7.52 15.20
C PHE A 70 12.64 7.70 14.86
N THR A 71 13.44 8.17 15.83
CA THR A 71 14.91 8.18 15.77
C THR A 71 15.54 7.16 16.70
N LYS A 72 14.72 6.51 17.53
CA LYS A 72 15.09 5.42 18.44
C LYS A 72 14.12 4.28 18.23
N ASP A 73 14.55 3.06 18.54
CA ASP A 73 13.68 1.90 18.37
C ASP A 73 12.57 1.88 19.43
N VAL A 74 11.35 1.60 18.97
CA VAL A 74 10.20 1.26 19.81
C VAL A 74 10.31 -0.21 20.21
N ALA A 75 9.84 -0.58 21.40
CA ALA A 75 9.83 -1.98 21.82
C ALA A 75 9.00 -2.82 20.83
N ILE A 76 9.49 -4.01 20.49
CA ILE A 76 8.89 -4.86 19.45
C ILE A 76 7.43 -5.20 19.76
N GLU A 77 7.11 -5.36 21.04
CA GLU A 77 5.78 -5.69 21.55
C GLU A 77 4.80 -4.51 21.44
N GLU A 78 5.29 -3.28 21.42
CA GLU A 78 4.48 -2.06 21.34
C GLU A 78 4.13 -1.70 19.90
N ILE A 79 4.98 -2.05 18.92
CA ILE A 79 4.80 -1.69 17.50
C ILE A 79 3.40 -2.05 16.95
N PRO A 80 2.85 -3.26 17.17
CA PRO A 80 1.51 -3.60 16.65
C PRO A 80 0.35 -2.80 17.25
N THR A 81 0.60 -2.07 18.34
CA THR A 81 -0.40 -1.24 19.03
C THR A 81 -0.37 0.23 18.62
N LEU A 82 0.62 0.62 17.79
CA LEU A 82 0.68 1.96 17.23
C LEU A 82 -0.56 2.23 16.36
N PRO A 83 -1.04 3.50 16.30
CA PRO A 83 -2.13 3.85 15.41
C PRO A 83 -1.81 3.51 13.96
N VAL A 84 -2.80 3.08 13.17
CA VAL A 84 -2.62 2.79 11.75
C VAL A 84 -2.82 4.06 10.92
N VAL A 85 -1.90 4.35 10.00
CA VAL A 85 -2.05 5.44 9.02
C VAL A 85 -2.84 4.95 7.81
N PHE A 86 -2.43 3.82 7.24
CA PHE A 86 -3.07 3.18 6.09
C PHE A 86 -2.62 1.72 5.96
N THR A 87 -3.40 0.95 5.22
CA THR A 87 -3.06 -0.43 4.81
C THR A 87 -3.07 -0.49 3.29
N LEU A 88 -1.94 -0.88 2.69
CA LEU A 88 -1.74 -0.84 1.24
C LEU A 88 -1.22 -2.17 0.69
N GLY A 89 -1.58 -2.48 -0.55
CA GLY A 89 -0.86 -3.45 -1.35
C GLY A 89 0.48 -2.86 -1.78
N VAL A 90 1.58 -3.58 -1.54
CA VAL A 90 2.93 -3.13 -1.93
C VAL A 90 3.62 -4.23 -2.72
N PHE A 91 4.47 -3.84 -3.68
CA PHE A 91 5.28 -4.80 -4.41
C PHE A 91 6.06 -5.70 -3.45
N ARG A 92 5.92 -7.01 -3.65
CA ARG A 92 6.59 -8.10 -2.89
C ARG A 92 8.07 -7.86 -2.65
N TYR A 93 8.76 -7.20 -3.59
CA TYR A 93 10.19 -7.00 -3.50
C TYR A 93 10.59 -6.06 -2.34
N ALA A 94 9.67 -5.22 -1.85
CA ALA A 94 9.87 -4.39 -0.66
C ALA A 94 10.40 -5.23 0.52
N VAL A 95 9.79 -6.40 0.73
CA VAL A 95 10.20 -7.33 1.79
C VAL A 95 11.24 -8.34 1.28
N THR A 96 10.97 -9.00 0.16
CA THR A 96 11.77 -10.17 -0.26
C THR A 96 13.19 -9.85 -0.72
N LYS A 97 13.46 -8.61 -1.16
CA LYS A 97 14.80 -8.12 -1.46
C LYS A 97 15.45 -7.38 -0.28
N GLY A 98 14.76 -7.28 0.86
CA GLY A 98 15.25 -6.58 2.05
C GLY A 98 15.33 -5.06 1.89
N VAL A 99 14.51 -4.46 1.00
CA VAL A 99 14.40 -2.99 0.91
C VAL A 99 13.92 -2.46 2.26
N TRP A 100 12.91 -3.12 2.84
CA TRP A 100 12.51 -2.94 4.23
C TRP A 100 12.94 -4.16 5.04
N PRO A 101 13.95 -4.03 5.91
CA PRO A 101 14.39 -5.14 6.74
C PRO A 101 13.28 -5.61 7.69
N VAL A 102 13.12 -6.93 7.79
CA VAL A 102 12.31 -7.57 8.82
C VAL A 102 13.10 -7.54 10.12
N ILE A 103 12.58 -6.89 11.15
CA ILE A 103 13.25 -6.73 12.46
C ILE A 103 12.72 -7.69 13.51
N ALA A 104 11.48 -8.16 13.36
CA ALA A 104 10.82 -9.09 14.27
C ALA A 104 9.59 -9.71 13.60
N SER A 105 8.88 -10.59 14.31
CA SER A 105 7.59 -11.14 13.91
C SER A 105 6.68 -11.17 15.13
N GLN A 106 5.51 -10.55 15.03
CA GLN A 106 4.47 -10.56 16.06
C GLN A 106 3.13 -10.91 15.42
N PRO A 107 2.18 -11.52 16.15
CA PRO A 107 0.81 -11.64 15.67
C PRO A 107 0.22 -10.27 15.30
N LEU A 108 -0.63 -10.25 14.28
CA LEU A 108 -1.47 -9.08 14.01
C LEU A 108 -2.52 -8.97 15.11
N THR A 109 -2.90 -7.74 15.46
CA THR A 109 -4.13 -7.50 16.22
C THR A 109 -5.33 -7.95 15.39
N PRO A 110 -6.49 -8.26 16.00
CA PRO A 110 -7.70 -8.61 15.26
C PRO A 110 -8.10 -7.53 14.24
N GLU A 111 -7.89 -6.26 14.56
CA GLU A 111 -8.14 -5.12 13.67
C GLU A 111 -7.16 -5.10 12.48
N ASN A 112 -5.85 -5.19 12.74
CA ASN A 112 -4.82 -5.18 11.68
C ASN A 112 -4.85 -6.44 10.80
N ALA A 113 -5.49 -7.51 11.26
CA ALA A 113 -5.72 -8.72 10.50
C ALA A 113 -6.91 -8.61 9.52
N GLN A 114 -7.79 -7.63 9.68
CA GLN A 114 -8.93 -7.42 8.79
C GLN A 114 -8.44 -6.85 7.45
N GLU A 115 -8.92 -7.44 6.37
CA GLU A 115 -8.76 -6.88 5.03
C GLU A 115 -9.68 -5.66 4.92
N PRO A 116 -9.14 -4.47 4.57
CA PRO A 116 -9.97 -3.31 4.32
C PRO A 116 -10.64 -3.41 2.95
N PHE A 117 -11.78 -2.75 2.80
CA PHE A 117 -12.36 -2.53 1.48
C PHE A 117 -11.53 -1.50 0.70
N PHE A 118 -11.31 -1.77 -0.58
CA PHE A 118 -10.71 -0.83 -1.53
C PHE A 118 -11.75 -0.42 -2.57
N PHE A 119 -11.48 0.64 -3.31
CA PHE A 119 -12.25 0.98 -4.50
C PHE A 119 -11.40 0.86 -5.77
N ARG A 120 -12.08 0.72 -6.91
CA ARG A 120 -11.49 0.91 -8.25
C ARG A 120 -12.36 1.86 -9.04
N GLN A 121 -11.74 2.76 -9.81
CA GLN A 121 -12.43 3.55 -10.81
C GLN A 121 -11.96 3.14 -12.21
N ASP A 122 -12.90 2.84 -13.10
CA ASP A 122 -12.62 2.60 -14.51
C ASP A 122 -12.19 3.92 -15.18
N ILE A 123 -11.00 3.95 -15.78
CA ILE A 123 -10.45 5.17 -16.38
C ILE A 123 -11.19 5.60 -17.65
N ILE A 124 -11.87 4.68 -18.33
CA ILE A 124 -12.53 4.89 -19.62
C ILE A 124 -13.92 5.48 -19.39
N ASN A 125 -14.69 4.89 -18.47
CA ASN A 125 -16.09 5.24 -18.26
C ASN A 125 -16.39 5.77 -16.84
N GLY A 126 -15.40 5.87 -15.95
CA GLY A 126 -15.55 6.43 -14.62
C GLY A 126 -16.41 5.64 -13.64
N ARG A 127 -16.83 4.41 -13.99
CA ARG A 127 -17.60 3.54 -13.10
C ARG A 127 -16.77 3.14 -11.88
N LEU A 128 -17.44 3.10 -10.74
CA LEU A 128 -16.85 2.71 -9.46
C LEU A 128 -17.15 1.26 -9.13
N PHE A 129 -16.17 0.62 -8.51
CA PHE A 129 -16.26 -0.75 -8.03
C PHE A 129 -15.72 -0.82 -6.60
N LEU A 130 -16.37 -1.62 -5.77
CA LEU A 130 -15.88 -2.01 -4.46
C LEU A 130 -15.07 -3.28 -4.62
N TYR A 131 -13.86 -3.32 -4.06
CA TYR A 131 -12.91 -4.42 -4.18
C TYR A 131 -12.63 -5.03 -2.80
N HIS A 132 -12.80 -6.35 -2.68
CA HIS A 132 -12.57 -7.10 -1.45
C HIS A 132 -12.61 -8.63 -1.68
N SER A 133 -11.89 -9.41 -0.89
CA SER A 133 -11.90 -10.89 -0.99
C SER A 133 -13.26 -11.55 -0.75
N THR A 134 -14.20 -10.88 -0.08
CA THR A 134 -15.59 -11.38 0.06
C THR A 134 -16.32 -11.50 -1.27
N PHE A 135 -15.84 -10.84 -2.33
CA PHE A 135 -16.37 -10.90 -3.68
C PHE A 135 -15.56 -11.86 -4.58
N ALA A 136 -14.85 -12.84 -4.00
CA ALA A 136 -14.01 -13.76 -4.77
C ALA A 136 -14.77 -14.53 -5.87
N ASP A 137 -16.07 -14.76 -5.69
CA ASP A 137 -16.98 -15.34 -6.69
C ASP A 137 -17.31 -14.38 -7.86
N GLN A 138 -17.07 -13.09 -7.68
CA GLN A 138 -17.30 -11.99 -8.63
C GLN A 138 -15.98 -11.34 -9.07
N ASN A 139 -14.90 -12.12 -9.14
CA ASN A 139 -13.58 -11.61 -9.51
C ASN A 139 -13.08 -10.48 -8.59
N PHE A 140 -13.35 -10.61 -7.28
CA PHE A 140 -12.90 -9.72 -6.21
C PHE A 140 -13.52 -8.32 -6.20
N GLU A 141 -14.47 -8.03 -7.09
CA GLU A 141 -15.11 -6.72 -7.15
C GLU A 141 -16.59 -6.77 -7.52
N ARG A 142 -17.31 -5.69 -7.19
CA ARG A 142 -18.68 -5.45 -7.65
C ARG A 142 -18.89 -3.97 -7.96
N PRO A 143 -19.87 -3.58 -8.79
CA PRO A 143 -20.25 -2.18 -8.94
C PRO A 143 -20.56 -1.51 -7.60
N ALA A 144 -20.22 -0.23 -7.47
CA ALA A 144 -20.38 0.54 -6.24
C ALA A 144 -20.79 1.99 -6.53
N SER A 145 -21.42 2.60 -5.53
CA SER A 145 -21.76 4.02 -5.50
C SER A 145 -20.58 4.87 -5.03
N LEU A 146 -20.63 6.18 -5.31
CA LEU A 146 -19.65 7.13 -4.77
C LEU A 146 -19.61 7.10 -3.23
N ALA A 147 -20.76 6.98 -2.58
CA ALA A 147 -20.86 6.93 -1.13
C ALA A 147 -20.13 5.71 -0.54
N GLU A 148 -20.23 4.54 -1.19
CA GLU A 148 -19.51 3.32 -0.75
C GLU A 148 -17.99 3.43 -0.94
N CYS A 149 -17.53 4.17 -1.95
CA CYS A 149 -16.09 4.30 -2.24
C CYS A 149 -15.43 5.48 -1.51
N THR A 150 -16.20 6.44 -0.99
CA THR A 150 -15.67 7.64 -0.36
C THR A 150 -14.88 7.29 0.90
N GLY A 151 -13.61 7.70 0.94
CA GLY A 151 -12.72 7.44 2.09
C GLY A 151 -11.99 6.10 2.03
N LEU A 152 -12.27 5.25 1.04
CA LEU A 152 -11.51 4.02 0.82
C LEU A 152 -10.20 4.31 0.06
N GLU A 153 -9.22 3.44 0.24
CA GLU A 153 -8.02 3.42 -0.60
C GLU A 153 -8.35 2.87 -1.99
N CYS A 154 -7.66 3.38 -3.02
CA CYS A 154 -7.73 2.79 -4.35
C CYS A 154 -6.98 1.45 -4.36
N VAL A 155 -7.54 0.44 -5.03
CA VAL A 155 -6.86 -0.84 -5.24
C VAL A 155 -5.67 -0.63 -6.17
N ALA A 156 -4.48 -0.57 -5.58
CA ALA A 156 -3.22 -0.38 -6.27
C ALA A 156 -2.10 -1.14 -5.57
N VAL A 157 -1.07 -1.50 -6.34
CA VAL A 157 0.18 -2.03 -5.79
C VAL A 157 1.20 -0.90 -5.81
N TRP A 158 1.62 -0.47 -4.62
CA TRP A 158 2.51 0.67 -4.44
C TRP A 158 3.98 0.27 -4.57
N GLU A 159 4.78 1.17 -5.15
CA GLU A 159 6.23 1.12 -5.07
C GLU A 159 6.70 1.53 -3.66
N PRO A 160 7.74 0.89 -3.10
CA PRO A 160 8.26 1.21 -1.77
C PRO A 160 8.60 2.68 -1.58
N GLU A 161 9.19 3.31 -2.59
CA GLU A 161 9.61 4.71 -2.56
C GLU A 161 8.39 5.66 -2.45
N HIS A 162 7.28 5.35 -3.12
CA HIS A 162 6.05 6.14 -3.02
C HIS A 162 5.40 6.04 -1.63
N VAL A 163 5.53 4.87 -0.99
CA VAL A 163 5.08 4.69 0.40
C VAL A 163 5.94 5.51 1.36
N VAL A 164 7.26 5.53 1.16
CA VAL A 164 8.17 6.38 1.96
C VAL A 164 7.83 7.85 1.83
N ASP A 165 7.57 8.34 0.61
CA ASP A 165 7.09 9.71 0.39
C ASP A 165 5.79 9.97 1.16
N ARG A 166 4.82 9.04 1.10
CA ARG A 166 3.52 9.17 1.77
C ARG A 166 3.65 9.20 3.30
N LEU A 167 4.52 8.39 3.88
CA LEU A 167 4.80 8.42 5.32
C LEU A 167 5.43 9.74 5.76
N ARG A 168 6.39 10.28 4.98
CA ARG A 168 7.01 11.58 5.25
C ARG A 168 6.01 12.73 5.15
N ASP A 169 5.16 12.72 4.13
CA ASP A 169 4.14 13.76 3.94
C ASP A 169 3.07 13.71 5.04
N HIS A 170 2.63 12.50 5.43
CA HIS A 170 1.74 12.29 6.57
C HIS A 170 2.33 12.87 7.86
N ALA A 171 3.59 12.52 8.18
CA ALA A 171 4.27 13.03 9.35
C ALA A 171 4.44 14.56 9.34
N ALA A 172 4.51 15.17 8.15
CA ALA A 172 4.58 16.62 7.99
C ALA A 172 3.21 17.30 7.83
N GLY A 173 2.10 16.56 7.92
CA GLY A 173 0.75 17.08 7.77
C GLY A 173 0.44 17.65 6.38
N ARG A 174 1.07 17.12 5.32
CA ARG A 174 0.88 17.58 3.94
C ARG A 174 0.21 16.52 3.06
N PRO A 175 -0.49 16.93 1.98
CA PRO A 175 -0.98 15.99 0.98
C PRO A 175 0.16 15.24 0.29
N ASN A 176 -0.04 13.96 0.01
CA ASN A 176 0.91 13.15 -0.74
C ASN A 176 0.48 12.99 -2.20
N ARG A 177 1.33 13.38 -3.15
CA ARG A 177 1.00 13.39 -4.59
C ARG A 177 0.51 12.04 -5.12
N TRP A 178 1.05 10.92 -4.64
CA TRP A 178 0.72 9.59 -5.11
C TRP A 178 -0.68 9.18 -4.65
N ALA A 179 -1.00 9.48 -3.38
CA ALA A 179 -2.32 9.26 -2.82
C ALA A 179 -3.35 10.18 -3.50
N GLU A 180 -3.01 11.44 -3.75
CA GLU A 180 -3.88 12.40 -4.46
C GLU A 180 -4.20 11.93 -5.88
N ALA A 181 -3.21 11.42 -6.63
CA ALA A 181 -3.40 10.92 -7.99
C ALA A 181 -4.30 9.68 -8.07
N LEU A 182 -4.46 8.96 -6.94
CA LEU A 182 -5.29 7.76 -6.84
C LEU A 182 -6.70 8.04 -6.31
N LYS A 183 -7.04 9.29 -5.96
CA LYS A 183 -8.39 9.64 -5.52
C LYS A 183 -9.41 9.46 -6.65
N ILE A 184 -10.67 9.31 -6.26
CA ILE A 184 -11.80 9.27 -7.18
C ILE A 184 -11.81 10.58 -8.00
N ASP A 185 -11.73 10.44 -9.32
CA ASP A 185 -11.92 11.53 -10.26
C ASP A 185 -13.43 11.76 -10.41
N THR A 186 -13.94 12.76 -9.70
CA THR A 186 -15.37 13.10 -9.70
C THR A 186 -15.84 13.64 -11.04
N ALA A 187 -14.95 14.22 -11.86
CA ALA A 187 -15.28 14.71 -13.20
C ALA A 187 -15.54 13.56 -14.18
N ARG A 188 -15.03 12.36 -13.89
CA ARG A 188 -15.27 11.15 -14.70
C ARG A 188 -16.48 10.36 -14.29
N LEU A 189 -17.08 10.62 -13.13
CA LEU A 189 -18.27 9.89 -12.70
C LEU A 189 -19.35 10.05 -13.77
N THR A 190 -19.74 8.94 -14.39
CA THR A 190 -20.87 8.95 -15.32
C THR A 190 -22.07 9.50 -14.59
N SER A 191 -22.66 10.57 -15.13
CA SER A 191 -24.08 10.85 -14.87
C SER A 191 -24.85 9.56 -15.10
N PRO A 192 -25.83 9.20 -14.24
CA PRO A 192 -26.57 7.97 -14.38
C PRO A 192 -27.05 7.88 -15.83
N SER A 193 -26.62 6.82 -16.53
CA SER A 193 -27.10 6.58 -17.89
C SER A 193 -28.61 6.66 -17.85
N ARG A 194 -29.19 7.56 -18.64
CA ARG A 194 -30.64 7.59 -18.88
C ARG A 194 -31.12 6.15 -19.08
N ALA A 195 -32.18 5.82 -18.36
CA ALA A 195 -32.85 4.53 -18.29
C ALA A 195 -33.01 3.82 -19.64
#